data_AF-A0A485PQ61-F1
#
_entry.id   AF-A0A485PQ61-F1
#
_cell.length_a   1.000
_cell.length_b   1.000
_cell.length_c   1.000
_cell.angle_alpha   90.00
_cell.angle_beta   90.00
_cell.angle_gamma   90.00
#
_symmetry.space_group_name_H-M   'P 1'
#
loop_
_entity.id
_entity.type
_entity.pdbx_description
1 polymer ?
#
loop_
_entity_poly.entity_id
_entity_poly.type
_entity_poly.pdbx_seq_one_letter_code
_entity_poly.pdbx_strand_id
1 'polypeptide(L)'
;METMGLHSTSQALYMVLLIVLVVRSLVFGNFDPVNPEAPHPAQFSKYLRCYRCLLETKELGCLLGFDICLAPPGSSCMTLLIKNSSGSDIMVSDCRHKEQMCDCSYTRSSPVFGFWIFSRCCFLEFCNNPQNRVFYTP
;
A
#
# COMPACT_ATOMS: atom_id res chain seq x y z
N MET A 1 34.59 -33.49 62.94
CA MET A 1 33.70 -34.34 62.12
C MET A 1 32.30 -33.87 62.48
N GLU A 2 31.65 -32.95 61.78
CA GLU A 2 31.23 -33.02 60.38
C GLU A 2 31.09 -31.59 59.78
N THR A 3 31.92 -31.26 58.78
CA THR A 3 31.84 -30.01 58.01
C THR A 3 31.84 -30.31 56.50
N MET A 4 31.12 -31.36 56.09
CA MET A 4 31.05 -31.80 54.68
C MET A 4 29.64 -31.75 54.07
N GLY A 5 28.58 -31.51 54.86
CA GLY A 5 27.19 -31.53 54.35
C GLY A 5 26.65 -30.20 53.78
N LEU A 6 27.19 -29.06 54.21
CA LEU A 6 26.65 -27.73 53.83
C LEU A 6 27.27 -27.17 52.53
N HIS A 7 28.51 -27.56 52.22
CA HIS A 7 29.19 -27.12 51.00
C HIS A 7 28.61 -27.79 49.74
N SER A 8 28.26 -29.08 49.84
CA SER A 8 27.66 -29.85 48.74
C SER A 8 26.26 -29.37 48.38
N THR A 9 25.45 -29.06 49.39
CA THR A 9 24.09 -28.52 49.21
C THR A 9 24.09 -27.11 48.65
N SER A 10 25.01 -26.25 49.10
CA SER A 10 25.19 -24.90 48.54
C SER A 10 25.64 -24.93 47.08
N GLN A 11 26.54 -25.86 46.72
CA GLN A 11 26.99 -26.03 45.33
C GLN A 11 25.87 -26.58 44.45
N ALA A 12 25.08 -27.54 44.92
CA ALA A 12 23.94 -28.07 44.19
C ALA A 12 22.89 -26.98 43.92
N LEU A 13 22.58 -26.14 44.92
CA LEU A 13 21.65 -25.02 44.75
C LEU A 13 22.16 -23.97 43.74
N TYR A 14 23.46 -23.68 43.76
CA TYR A 14 24.08 -22.78 42.79
C TYR A 14 24.02 -23.32 41.37
N MET A 15 24.29 -24.62 41.19
CA MET A 15 24.20 -25.27 39.87
C MET A 15 22.75 -25.31 39.36
N VAL A 16 21.76 -25.56 40.23
CA VAL A 16 20.33 -25.48 39.87
C VAL A 16 19.95 -24.07 39.46
N LEU A 17 20.43 -23.05 40.19
CA LEU A 17 20.18 -21.65 39.83
C LEU A 17 20.77 -21.31 38.45
N LEU A 18 22.00 -21.74 38.17
CA LEU A 18 22.64 -21.56 36.87
C LEU A 18 21.89 -22.26 35.75
N ILE A 19 21.39 -23.48 35.97
CA ILE A 19 20.60 -24.22 34.97
C ILE A 19 19.27 -23.49 34.71
N VAL A 20 18.59 -23.00 35.75
CA VAL A 20 17.35 -22.22 35.59
C VAL A 20 17.61 -20.91 34.84
N LEU A 21 18.72 -20.24 35.12
CA LEU A 21 19.13 -19.02 34.42
C LEU A 21 19.45 -19.30 32.94
N VAL A 22 20.20 -20.38 32.65
CA VAL A 22 20.56 -20.77 31.28
C VAL A 22 19.33 -21.21 30.48
N VAL A 23 18.43 -22.00 31.08
CA VAL A 23 17.16 -22.40 30.44
C VAL A 23 16.26 -21.18 30.22
N ARG A 24 16.21 -20.22 31.16
CA ARG A 24 15.54 -18.94 30.90
C ARG A 24 16.18 -18.20 29.74
N SER A 25 17.50 -18.08 29.66
CA SER A 25 18.18 -17.41 28.54
C SER A 25 18.07 -18.14 27.20
N LEU A 26 17.90 -19.47 27.21
CA LEU A 26 17.70 -20.28 26.00
C LEU A 26 16.25 -20.24 25.49
N VAL A 27 15.26 -20.24 26.41
CA VAL A 27 13.83 -20.15 26.07
C VAL A 27 13.42 -18.70 25.78
N PHE A 28 14.00 -17.75 26.50
CA PHE A 28 13.98 -16.32 26.20
C PHE A 28 15.28 -15.96 25.46
N GLY A 29 15.49 -16.56 24.29
CA GLY A 29 16.61 -16.21 23.41
C GLY A 29 16.78 -14.70 23.33
N ASN A 30 18.04 -14.24 23.43
CA ASN A 30 18.45 -12.84 23.45
C ASN A 30 17.37 -11.88 22.97
N PHE A 31 16.62 -11.32 23.92
CA PHE A 31 15.99 -10.03 23.70
C PHE A 31 17.14 -9.03 23.70
N ASP A 32 17.79 -8.91 22.54
CA ASP A 32 18.26 -7.59 22.15
C ASP A 32 17.08 -6.66 22.39
N PRO A 33 17.25 -5.51 23.05
CA PRO A 33 16.30 -4.43 22.92
C PRO A 33 16.44 -3.93 21.47
N VAL A 34 15.97 -4.72 20.51
CA VAL A 34 15.41 -4.18 19.29
C VAL A 34 14.30 -3.30 19.83
N ASN A 35 14.60 -2.00 19.86
CA ASN A 35 13.66 -0.94 20.06
C ASN A 35 12.30 -1.42 19.54
N PRO A 36 11.27 -1.61 20.37
CA PRO A 36 9.92 -1.66 19.87
C PRO A 36 9.64 -0.23 19.43
N GLU A 37 10.20 0.14 18.28
CA GLU A 37 9.62 1.12 17.41
C GLU A 37 8.19 0.60 17.27
N ALA A 38 7.28 1.23 18.02
CA ALA A 38 5.85 0.95 17.93
C ALA A 38 5.54 0.79 16.45
N PRO A 39 4.77 -0.23 16.00
CA PRO A 39 4.43 -0.34 14.60
C PRO A 39 3.97 1.03 14.18
N HIS A 40 4.78 1.75 13.39
CA HIS A 40 4.48 3.15 13.10
C HIS A 40 3.05 3.10 12.59
N PRO A 41 2.10 3.84 13.17
CA PRO A 41 0.73 3.78 12.72
C PRO A 41 0.82 4.00 11.22
N ALA A 42 0.44 2.99 10.43
CA ALA A 42 0.75 2.92 9.01
C ALA A 42 0.51 4.33 8.47
N GLN A 43 1.59 5.03 8.12
CA GLN A 43 1.54 6.48 7.99
C GLN A 43 0.77 6.74 6.72
N PHE A 44 -0.57 6.76 6.83
CA PHE A 44 -1.46 6.98 5.71
C PHE A 44 -1.01 8.31 5.14
N SER A 45 -0.58 8.29 3.88
CA SER A 45 -0.13 9.51 3.25
C SER A 45 -1.25 10.52 3.39
N LYS A 46 -0.89 11.73 3.85
CA LYS A 46 -1.84 12.84 4.02
C LYS A 46 -2.65 13.10 2.73
N TYR A 47 -2.11 12.67 1.60
CA TYR A 47 -2.70 12.77 0.28
C TYR A 47 -2.78 11.39 -0.37
N LEU A 48 -3.85 11.17 -1.12
CA LEU A 48 -3.98 10.07 -2.07
C LEU A 48 -3.04 10.36 -3.26
N ARG A 49 -2.14 9.43 -3.57
CA ARG A 49 -1.29 9.50 -4.76
C ARG A 49 -1.91 8.71 -5.90
N CYS A 50 -2.03 9.34 -7.07
CA CYS A 50 -2.54 8.70 -8.27
C CYS A 50 -1.58 8.87 -9.43
N TYR A 51 -1.60 7.89 -10.33
CA TYR A 51 -0.93 7.98 -11.61
C TYR A 51 -1.62 9.05 -12.47
N ARG A 52 -0.83 10.00 -13.00
CA ARG A 52 -1.31 11.03 -13.91
C ARG A 52 -0.72 10.82 -15.30
N CYS A 53 -1.59 10.84 -16.30
CA CYS A 53 -1.21 10.87 -17.71
C CYS A 53 -2.31 11.54 -18.52
N LEU A 54 -1.95 12.56 -19.31
CA LEU A 54 -2.89 13.34 -20.10
C LEU A 54 -3.23 12.69 -21.44
N LEU A 55 -2.34 11.84 -21.96
CA LEU A 55 -2.55 11.08 -23.18
C LEU A 55 -1.87 9.71 -23.08
N GLU A 56 -2.66 8.66 -22.89
CA GLU A 56 -2.19 7.29 -22.77
C GLU A 56 -2.84 6.41 -23.84
N THR A 57 -2.07 5.53 -24.50
CA THR A 57 -2.60 4.46 -25.36
C THR A 57 -2.14 3.11 -24.85
N LYS A 58 -2.84 2.04 -25.23
CA LYS A 58 -2.48 0.67 -24.80
C LYS A 58 -1.13 0.22 -25.36
N GLU A 59 -0.80 0.68 -26.56
CA GLU A 59 0.38 0.23 -27.30
C GLU A 59 1.65 0.96 -26.89
N LEU A 60 1.54 2.26 -26.61
CA LEU A 60 2.69 3.13 -26.35
C LEU A 60 2.78 3.58 -24.89
N GLY A 61 1.77 3.30 -24.07
CA GLY A 61 1.69 3.80 -22.71
C GLY A 61 1.44 5.31 -22.66
N CYS A 62 2.03 6.00 -21.69
CA CYS A 62 1.85 7.44 -21.54
C CYS A 62 2.71 8.22 -22.52
N LEU A 63 2.05 8.97 -23.39
CA LEU A 63 2.69 9.82 -24.39
C LEU A 63 2.85 11.27 -23.90
N LEU A 64 1.97 11.74 -23.01
CA LEU A 64 1.99 13.13 -22.55
C LEU A 64 1.60 13.27 -21.08
N GLY A 65 2.36 14.10 -20.36
CA GLY A 65 2.00 14.55 -19.01
C GLY A 65 2.05 13.43 -17.96
N PHE A 66 3.03 12.52 -18.09
CA PHE A 66 3.31 11.52 -17.06
C PHE A 66 3.77 12.23 -15.78
N ASP A 67 3.03 12.02 -14.70
CA ASP A 67 3.32 12.60 -13.39
C ASP A 67 2.61 11.81 -12.28
N ILE A 68 2.77 12.24 -11.03
CA ILE A 68 2.02 11.79 -9.86
C ILE A 68 1.23 12.97 -9.33
N CYS A 69 -0.10 12.85 -9.33
CA CYS A 69 -0.95 13.86 -8.69
C CYS A 69 -1.23 13.48 -7.23
N LEU A 70 -1.39 14.51 -6.39
CA LEU A 70 -1.72 14.39 -4.97
C LEU A 70 -3.12 14.94 -4.72
N ALA A 71 -3.98 14.14 -4.10
CA ALA A 71 -5.35 14.54 -3.78
C ALA A 71 -5.62 14.49 -2.27
N PRO A 72 -6.37 15.44 -1.70
CA PRO A 72 -6.70 15.43 -0.27
C PRO A 72 -7.60 14.24 0.11
N PRO A 73 -7.74 13.94 1.41
CA PRO A 73 -8.61 12.86 1.88
C PRO A 73 -10.05 12.98 1.36
N GLY A 74 -10.64 11.83 1.01
CA GLY A 74 -11.98 11.77 0.39
C GLY A 74 -12.01 12.02 -1.11
N SER A 75 -10.85 12.22 -1.74
CA SER A 75 -10.66 12.24 -3.19
C SER A 75 -10.53 10.81 -3.75
N SER A 76 -10.46 10.69 -5.08
CA SER A 76 -10.21 9.43 -5.77
C SER A 76 -9.15 9.57 -6.84
N CYS A 77 -8.56 8.46 -7.26
CA CYS A 77 -7.94 8.38 -8.58
C CYS A 77 -9.02 8.21 -9.63
N MET A 78 -8.78 8.72 -10.83
CA MET A 78 -9.68 8.60 -11.97
C MET A 78 -8.92 8.14 -13.21
N THR A 79 -9.60 7.33 -14.01
CA THR A 79 -9.24 7.00 -15.39
C THR A 79 -10.45 7.27 -16.28
N LEU A 80 -10.28 8.10 -17.30
CA LEU A 80 -11.23 8.29 -18.38
C LEU A 80 -10.78 7.42 -19.55
N LEU A 81 -11.69 6.58 -20.03
CA LEU A 81 -11.52 5.77 -21.24
C LEU A 81 -12.34 6.39 -22.37
N ILE A 82 -11.66 6.88 -23.38
CA ILE A 82 -12.23 7.50 -24.58
C ILE A 82 -12.16 6.48 -25.69
N LYS A 83 -13.33 5.97 -26.10
CA LYS A 83 -13.45 4.99 -27.18
C LYS A 83 -14.00 5.65 -28.43
N ASN A 84 -13.53 5.24 -29.60
CA ASN A 84 -14.15 5.57 -30.88
C ASN A 84 -14.68 4.30 -31.58
N SER A 85 -15.40 4.49 -32.69
CA SER A 85 -15.93 3.37 -33.49
C SER A 85 -14.85 2.54 -34.20
N SER A 86 -13.63 3.07 -34.37
CA SER A 86 -12.52 2.37 -35.01
C SER A 86 -11.69 1.50 -34.05
N GLY A 87 -12.01 1.50 -32.76
CA GLY A 87 -11.35 0.67 -31.74
C GLY A 87 -10.04 1.22 -31.18
N SER A 88 -9.67 2.46 -31.49
CA SER A 88 -8.51 3.11 -30.88
C SER A 88 -8.92 3.70 -29.52
N ASP A 89 -8.46 3.07 -28.44
CA ASP A 89 -8.75 3.50 -27.07
C ASP A 89 -7.70 4.52 -26.61
N ILE A 90 -8.16 5.72 -26.26
CA ILE A 90 -7.34 6.73 -25.58
C ILE A 90 -7.72 6.73 -24.10
N MET A 91 -6.72 6.81 -23.22
CA MET A 91 -6.91 6.89 -21.79
C MET A 91 -6.34 8.20 -21.24
N VAL A 92 -7.02 8.74 -20.23
CA VAL A 92 -6.57 9.87 -19.43
C VAL A 92 -6.65 9.46 -17.97
N SER A 93 -5.60 9.75 -17.20
CA SER A 93 -5.53 9.38 -15.78
C SER A 93 -5.15 10.58 -14.96
N ASP A 94 -5.84 10.79 -13.86
CA ASP A 94 -5.62 11.93 -12.97
C ASP A 94 -6.20 11.68 -11.59
N CYS A 95 -6.06 12.67 -10.72
CA CYS A 95 -6.75 12.77 -9.45
C CYS A 95 -8.13 13.37 -9.65
N ARG A 96 -9.08 12.99 -8.80
CA ARG A 96 -10.39 13.61 -8.73
C ARG A 96 -10.67 14.08 -7.31
N HIS A 97 -10.91 15.37 -7.17
CA HIS A 97 -11.23 15.98 -5.89
C HIS A 97 -12.63 15.59 -5.41
N LYS A 98 -12.81 15.59 -4.09
CA LYS A 98 -14.07 15.22 -3.43
C LYS A 98 -15.29 15.96 -3.98
N GLU A 99 -15.14 17.25 -4.31
CA GLU A 99 -16.19 18.11 -4.85
C GLU A 99 -16.65 17.69 -6.25
N GLN A 100 -15.83 16.91 -6.95
CA GLN A 100 -16.06 16.45 -8.33
C GLN A 100 -16.27 14.92 -8.41
N MET A 101 -16.61 14.28 -7.29
CA MET A 101 -16.86 12.83 -7.24
C MET A 101 -18.03 12.37 -8.10
N CYS A 102 -18.97 13.27 -8.44
CA CYS A 102 -20.05 12.94 -9.37
C CYS A 102 -19.52 12.44 -10.72
N ASP A 103 -18.33 12.83 -11.14
CA ASP A 103 -17.73 12.35 -12.40
C ASP A 103 -17.32 10.87 -12.35
N CYS A 104 -17.28 10.25 -11.17
CA CYS A 104 -16.99 8.83 -11.00
C CYS A 104 -18.18 7.92 -11.28
N SER A 105 -19.39 8.48 -11.44
CA SER A 105 -20.65 7.72 -11.45
C SER A 105 -21.32 7.62 -12.82
N TYR A 106 -20.76 8.25 -13.86
CA TYR A 106 -21.45 8.38 -15.15
C TYR A 106 -20.58 8.05 -16.36
N THR A 107 -20.99 7.05 -17.14
CA THR A 107 -20.67 7.00 -18.57
C THR A 107 -21.36 8.18 -19.25
N ARG A 108 -20.60 9.04 -19.95
CA ARG A 108 -21.16 10.16 -20.71
C ARG A 108 -20.93 9.94 -22.20
N SER A 109 -21.92 10.29 -23.03
CA SER A 109 -21.71 10.49 -24.45
C SER A 109 -20.69 11.60 -24.65
N SER A 110 -19.67 11.37 -25.48
CA SER A 110 -18.69 12.41 -25.79
C SER A 110 -19.39 13.58 -26.50
N PRO A 111 -18.97 14.84 -26.27
CA PRO A 111 -19.40 15.96 -27.11
C PRO A 111 -18.87 15.82 -28.56
N VAL A 112 -17.89 14.94 -28.80
CA VAL A 112 -17.37 14.62 -30.13
C VAL A 112 -18.13 13.42 -30.70
N PHE A 113 -18.74 13.60 -31.87
CA PHE A 113 -19.51 12.56 -32.55
C PHE A 113 -18.66 11.30 -32.81
N GLY A 114 -19.22 10.12 -32.53
CA GLY A 114 -18.55 8.83 -32.72
C GLY A 114 -17.60 8.43 -31.57
N PHE A 115 -17.58 9.19 -30.46
CA PHE A 115 -16.80 8.88 -29.28
C PHE A 115 -17.68 8.64 -28.04
N TRP A 116 -17.19 7.79 -27.13
CA TRP A 116 -17.80 7.51 -25.83
C TRP A 116 -16.77 7.70 -24.72
N ILE A 117 -17.18 8.27 -23.59
CA ILE A 117 -16.33 8.51 -22.43
C ILE A 117 -16.84 7.70 -21.26
N PHE A 118 -15.98 6.82 -20.73
CA PHE A 118 -16.24 6.02 -19.55
C PHE A 118 -15.32 6.48 -18.42
N SER A 119 -15.90 6.89 -17.30
CA SER A 119 -15.16 7.22 -16.09
C SER A 119 -15.02 6.00 -15.20
N ARG A 120 -13.82 5.77 -14.67
CA ARG A 120 -13.57 4.82 -13.58
C ARG A 120 -12.83 5.53 -12.48
N CYS A 121 -13.26 5.34 -11.25
CA CYS A 121 -12.58 5.86 -10.08
C CYS A 121 -12.25 4.76 -9.09
N CYS A 122 -11.19 4.98 -8.33
CA CYS A 122 -10.74 4.08 -7.28
C CYS A 122 -10.04 4.90 -6.16
N PHE A 123 -9.99 4.34 -4.95
CA PHE A 123 -9.68 5.11 -3.73
C PHE A 123 -8.40 4.65 -3.02
N LEU A 124 -7.58 3.83 -3.68
CA LEU A 124 -6.32 3.32 -3.15
C LEU A 124 -5.14 3.98 -3.87
N GLU A 125 -4.02 4.08 -3.17
CA GLU A 125 -2.76 4.60 -3.72
C GLU A 125 -2.42 3.91 -5.05
N PHE A 126 -2.21 4.71 -6.10
CA PHE A 126 -1.85 4.25 -7.45
C PHE A 126 -2.77 3.18 -8.05
N CYS A 127 -4.02 3.07 -7.59
CA CYS A 127 -4.97 2.08 -8.13
C CYS A 127 -5.24 2.27 -9.62
N ASN A 128 -5.09 3.50 -10.12
CA ASN A 128 -5.23 3.84 -11.53
C ASN A 128 -3.90 3.73 -12.30
N ASN A 129 -2.84 3.10 -11.76
CA ASN A 129 -1.63 2.83 -12.53
C ASN A 129 -1.92 1.78 -13.62
N PRO A 130 -1.44 1.93 -14.87
CA PRO A 130 -1.66 0.96 -15.95
C PRO A 130 -1.39 -0.51 -15.57
N GLN A 131 -0.35 -0.78 -14.77
CA GLN A 131 -0.03 -2.13 -14.29
C GLN A 131 -1.11 -2.70 -13.34
N ASN A 132 -1.77 -1.82 -12.59
CA ASN A 132 -2.81 -2.18 -11.62
C ASN A 132 -4.21 -2.27 -12.25
N ARG A 133 -4.42 -1.66 -13.43
CA ARG A 133 -5.73 -1.65 -14.12
C ARG A 133 -6.11 -2.99 -14.73
N VAL A 134 -5.12 -3.83 -15.08
CA VAL A 134 -5.34 -5.15 -15.69
C VAL A 134 -6.26 -6.04 -14.84
N PHE A 135 -6.23 -5.86 -13.52
CA PHE A 135 -7.04 -6.63 -12.57
C PHE A 135 -8.51 -6.18 -12.47
N TYR A 136 -8.90 -5.07 -13.11
CA TYR A 136 -10.23 -4.46 -12.97
C TYR A 136 -10.94 -4.22 -14.31
N THR A 137 -10.40 -4.74 -15.41
CA THR A 137 -11.12 -4.86 -16.69
C THR A 137 -11.88 -6.19 -16.71
N PRO A 138 -13.23 -6.18 -16.71
CA PRO A 138 -13.99 -7.39 -17.04
C PRO A 138 -13.76 -7.79 -18.50
#